data_AF-A0A3S3Z8E7-F1
#
_entry.id   AF-A0A3S3Z8E7-F1
#
_cell.length_a   1.000
_cell.length_b   1.000
_cell.length_c   1.000
_cell.angle_alpha   90.00
_cell.angle_beta   90.00
_cell.angle_gamma   90.00
#
_symmetry.space_group_name_H-M   'P 1'
#
loop_
_entity.id
_entity.type
_entity.pdbx_description
1 polymer ?
#
loop_
_entity_poly.entity_id
_entity_poly.type
_entity_poly.pdbx_seq_one_letter_code
_entity_poly.pdbx_strand_id
1 'polypeptide(L)'
;MFTVDIKKELVERAEKYFDSIEDLFFYSEENGWKFITAAILHLLTGLLLFSSIFPIVSIEFKDTLIKIFGNSLKISNYIIDVGNFYILWLVTILGALFLFSITFLIKKIYKARDKRCSVSSKDLPFAYIATTIKELNLFSINGRRESLNIAKDYLKKYYKNSEAYSTSIQNQSSYLPAELAKMTKDNFWIKYDSLTEKTVTALLSFDLKISTRIEQNKEIDLVINSLNNLLIYEYIKIKKNNAAKGLTTGQSTIQLRQSFFYKFCEEINALTEIQRPQEARPTKPPFSKKIIAAFSKINGVFTHKIIFITFISWTFLLSLIFIPVLFMLMKLFILKMDSTILIGLLGAIMAGAITFTVTYSKNTSNN
;
A
#
# COMPACT_ATOMS: atom_id res chain seq x y z
N MET A 1 -20.74 35.11 7.63
CA MET A 1 -21.55 34.57 6.53
C MET A 1 -20.68 34.65 5.27
N PHE A 2 -20.25 33.53 4.69
CA PHE A 2 -19.50 33.57 3.43
C PHE A 2 -20.51 33.78 2.31
N THR A 3 -20.27 34.70 1.38
CA THR A 3 -21.11 34.79 0.19
C THR A 3 -21.02 33.46 -0.55
N VAL A 4 -22.16 32.96 -1.00
CA VAL A 4 -22.29 31.69 -1.75
C VAL A 4 -21.28 31.66 -2.91
N ASP A 5 -20.98 32.83 -3.47
CA ASP A 5 -20.01 33.06 -4.54
C ASP A 5 -18.59 32.62 -4.19
N ILE A 6 -18.08 32.88 -2.97
CA ILE A 6 -16.70 32.52 -2.60
C ILE A 6 -16.53 31.01 -2.54
N LYS A 7 -17.52 30.29 -1.98
CA LYS A 7 -17.48 28.83 -1.91
C LYS A 7 -17.43 28.25 -3.32
N LYS A 8 -18.31 28.71 -4.21
CA LYS A 8 -18.36 28.26 -5.60
C LYS A 8 -17.04 28.49 -6.32
N GLU A 9 -16.49 29.71 -6.23
CA GLU A 9 -15.21 30.04 -6.86
C GLU A 9 -14.06 29.16 -6.35
N LEU A 10 -14.00 28.89 -5.05
CA LEU A 10 -12.97 28.03 -4.47
C LEU A 10 -13.11 26.56 -4.88
N VAL A 11 -14.34 26.06 -5.02
CA VAL A 11 -14.57 24.71 -5.56
C VAL A 11 -14.07 24.65 -7.01
N GLU A 12 -14.43 25.61 -7.86
CA GLU A 12 -13.97 25.65 -9.25
C GLU A 12 -12.43 25.74 -9.35
N ARG A 13 -11.78 26.51 -8.48
CA ARG A 13 -10.31 26.58 -8.40
C ARG A 13 -9.69 25.25 -7.93
N ALA A 14 -10.34 24.56 -6.99
CA ALA A 14 -9.91 23.26 -6.50
C ALA A 14 -10.06 22.19 -7.60
N GLU A 15 -11.18 22.15 -8.30
CA GLU A 15 -11.43 21.24 -9.43
C GLU A 15 -10.40 21.45 -10.54
N LYS A 16 -10.18 22.70 -11.00
CA LYS A 16 -9.14 23.01 -11.99
C LYS A 16 -7.74 22.59 -11.55
N TYR A 17 -7.44 22.69 -10.26
CA TYR A 17 -6.17 22.21 -9.73
C TYR A 17 -6.11 20.68 -9.72
N PHE A 18 -7.19 20.00 -9.34
CA PHE A 18 -7.26 18.54 -9.43
C PHE A 18 -7.07 18.06 -10.87
N ASP A 19 -7.75 18.66 -11.83
CA ASP A 19 -7.60 18.34 -13.27
C ASP A 19 -6.13 18.48 -13.71
N SER A 20 -5.39 19.47 -13.18
CA SER A 20 -3.97 19.66 -13.50
C SER A 20 -3.02 18.61 -12.90
N ILE A 21 -3.47 17.84 -11.90
CA ILE A 21 -2.68 16.80 -11.23
C ILE A 21 -3.28 15.39 -11.37
N GLU A 22 -4.41 15.27 -12.07
CA GLU A 22 -5.22 14.05 -12.12
C GLU A 22 -4.41 12.88 -12.71
N ASP A 23 -3.74 13.08 -13.85
CA ASP A 23 -2.90 12.06 -14.47
C ASP A 23 -1.75 11.61 -13.57
N LEU A 24 -1.12 12.56 -12.87
CA LEU A 24 -0.05 12.27 -11.91
C LEU A 24 -0.59 11.47 -10.72
N PHE A 25 -1.81 11.77 -10.27
CA PHE A 25 -2.46 11.09 -9.16
C PHE A 25 -2.78 9.63 -9.52
N PHE A 26 -3.43 9.40 -10.66
CA PHE A 26 -3.72 8.04 -11.11
C PHE A 26 -2.45 7.24 -11.43
N TYR A 27 -1.42 7.90 -11.97
CA TYR A 27 -0.11 7.27 -12.12
C TYR A 27 0.48 6.84 -10.77
N SER A 28 0.43 7.69 -9.73
CA SER A 28 0.86 7.33 -8.37
C SER A 28 0.13 6.09 -7.83
N GLU A 29 -1.19 6.05 -8.01
CA GLU A 29 -2.04 4.97 -7.50
C GLU A 29 -1.74 3.64 -8.21
N GLU A 30 -1.61 3.66 -9.53
CA GLU A 30 -1.36 2.45 -10.32
C GLU A 30 0.07 1.92 -10.11
N ASN A 31 1.04 2.81 -9.89
CA ASN A 31 2.47 2.46 -9.87
C ASN A 31 3.09 2.44 -8.47
N GLY A 32 2.38 2.80 -7.41
CA GLY A 32 2.91 2.84 -6.04
C GLY A 32 3.53 1.50 -5.58
N TRP A 33 2.95 0.37 -6.01
CA TRP A 33 3.49 -0.96 -5.70
C TRP A 33 4.84 -1.25 -6.38
N LYS A 34 5.13 -0.64 -7.54
CA LYS A 34 6.42 -0.81 -8.25
C LYS A 34 7.57 -0.22 -7.44
N PHE A 35 7.33 0.89 -6.74
CA PHE A 35 8.33 1.47 -5.84
C PHE A 35 8.60 0.58 -4.63
N ILE A 36 7.53 0.03 -4.01
CA ILE A 36 7.64 -0.88 -2.87
C ILE A 36 8.39 -2.16 -3.27
N THR A 37 8.02 -2.77 -4.40
CA THR A 37 8.69 -3.98 -4.91
C THR A 37 10.15 -3.73 -5.25
N ALA A 38 10.50 -2.61 -5.88
CA ALA A 38 11.90 -2.26 -6.13
C ALA A 38 12.69 -2.05 -4.82
N ALA A 39 12.07 -1.44 -3.80
CA ALA A 39 12.70 -1.28 -2.49
C ALA A 39 12.93 -2.61 -1.77
N ILE A 40 11.94 -3.51 -1.79
CA ILE A 40 12.04 -4.87 -1.23
C ILE A 40 13.11 -5.66 -1.97
N LEU A 41 13.10 -5.65 -3.31
CA LEU A 41 14.09 -6.38 -4.12
C LEU A 41 15.50 -5.89 -3.82
N HIS A 42 15.69 -4.57 -3.69
CA HIS A 42 16.97 -3.99 -3.33
C HIS A 42 17.42 -4.42 -1.92
N LEU A 43 16.51 -4.43 -0.95
CA LEU A 43 16.78 -4.92 0.41
C LEU A 43 17.22 -6.39 0.39
N LEU A 44 16.48 -7.25 -0.34
CA LEU A 44 16.80 -8.68 -0.46
C LEU A 44 18.17 -8.89 -1.11
N THR A 45 18.52 -8.16 -2.17
CA THR A 45 19.86 -8.23 -2.76
C THR A 45 20.95 -7.70 -1.83
N GLY A 46 20.64 -6.73 -0.97
CA GLY A 46 21.57 -6.25 0.05
C GLY A 46 21.85 -7.31 1.12
N LEU A 47 20.80 -8.01 1.57
CA LEU A 47 20.93 -9.15 2.47
C LEU A 47 21.71 -10.30 1.81
N LEU A 48 21.46 -10.58 0.53
CA LEU A 48 22.22 -11.57 -0.24
C LEU A 48 23.71 -11.20 -0.31
N LEU A 49 24.03 -9.94 -0.65
CA LEU A 49 25.40 -9.45 -0.69
C LEU A 49 26.08 -9.58 0.68
N PHE A 50 25.41 -9.19 1.75
CA PHE A 50 25.91 -9.34 3.11
C PHE A 50 26.16 -10.81 3.46
N SER A 51 25.21 -11.70 3.13
CA SER A 51 25.35 -13.14 3.39
C SER A 51 26.48 -13.78 2.57
N SER A 52 26.78 -13.26 1.38
CA SER A 52 27.83 -13.76 0.49
C SER A 52 29.24 -13.46 1.02
N ILE A 53 29.39 -12.53 1.96
CA ILE A 53 30.64 -12.32 2.70
C ILE A 53 30.96 -13.55 3.55
N PHE A 54 29.92 -14.27 4.04
CA PHE A 54 30.11 -15.50 4.77
C PHE A 54 30.31 -16.68 3.80
N PRO A 55 31.34 -17.51 4.03
CA PRO A 55 31.72 -18.61 3.12
C PRO A 55 30.67 -19.73 3.00
N ILE A 56 29.68 -19.75 3.90
CA ILE A 56 28.62 -20.76 3.98
C ILE A 56 27.78 -20.78 2.69
N VAL A 57 27.43 -19.61 2.17
CA VAL A 57 26.60 -19.49 0.97
C VAL A 57 27.29 -20.14 -0.23
N SER A 58 28.59 -19.93 -0.39
CA SER A 58 29.35 -20.49 -1.51
C SER A 58 29.41 -22.01 -1.47
N ILE A 59 29.48 -22.62 -0.28
CA ILE A 59 29.48 -24.09 -0.15
C ILE A 59 28.17 -24.69 -0.67
N GLU A 60 27.03 -24.11 -0.30
CA GLU A 60 25.70 -24.56 -0.75
C GLU A 60 25.52 -24.43 -2.27
N PHE A 61 26.13 -23.42 -2.89
CA PHE A 61 26.04 -23.21 -4.35
C PHE A 61 27.05 -24.03 -5.16
N LYS A 62 28.00 -24.73 -4.53
CA LYS A 62 29.07 -25.47 -5.20
C LYS A 62 28.54 -26.48 -6.20
N ASP A 63 27.64 -27.35 -5.78
CA ASP A 63 27.10 -28.42 -6.63
C ASP A 63 26.27 -27.85 -7.79
N THR A 64 25.55 -26.76 -7.54
CA THR A 64 24.77 -26.06 -8.58
C THR A 64 25.70 -25.44 -9.63
N LEU A 65 26.78 -24.80 -9.20
CA LEU A 65 27.74 -24.17 -10.12
C LEU A 65 28.56 -25.20 -10.90
N ILE A 66 28.98 -26.29 -10.27
CA ILE A 66 29.61 -27.43 -10.95
C ILE A 66 28.65 -28.06 -11.97
N LYS A 67 27.36 -28.17 -11.66
CA LYS A 67 26.36 -28.70 -12.59
C LYS A 67 26.17 -27.80 -13.82
N ILE A 68 26.26 -26.48 -13.66
CA ILE A 68 26.06 -25.52 -14.75
C ILE A 68 27.32 -25.36 -15.60
N PHE A 69 28.49 -25.27 -14.96
CA PHE A 69 29.75 -24.89 -15.61
C PHE A 69 30.75 -26.05 -15.77
N GLY A 70 30.45 -27.23 -15.22
CA GLY A 70 31.37 -28.35 -15.12
C GLY A 70 32.41 -28.16 -14.00
N ASN A 71 33.31 -29.13 -13.83
CA ASN A 71 34.39 -29.04 -12.84
C ASN A 71 35.45 -28.00 -13.20
N SER A 72 35.59 -27.67 -14.49
CA SER A 72 36.55 -26.69 -14.97
C SER A 72 35.97 -25.85 -16.09
N LEU A 73 36.14 -24.55 -15.99
CA LEU A 73 35.76 -23.60 -17.02
C LEU A 73 37.01 -23.18 -17.80
N LYS A 74 37.06 -23.46 -19.10
CA LYS A 74 38.16 -23.01 -19.96
C LYS A 74 37.79 -21.66 -20.58
N ILE A 75 38.52 -20.61 -20.22
CA ILE A 75 38.43 -19.29 -20.85
C ILE A 75 39.75 -19.02 -21.57
N SER A 76 39.76 -19.16 -22.90
CA SER A 76 40.99 -19.06 -23.71
C SER A 76 42.05 -20.05 -23.19
N ASN A 77 43.27 -19.60 -22.87
CA ASN A 77 44.37 -20.42 -22.36
C ASN A 77 44.32 -20.67 -20.84
N TYR A 78 43.30 -20.19 -20.14
CA TYR A 78 43.17 -20.36 -18.69
C TYR A 78 42.15 -21.45 -18.35
N ILE A 79 42.54 -22.36 -17.45
CA ILE A 79 41.67 -23.38 -16.87
C ILE A 79 41.32 -22.93 -15.46
N ILE A 80 40.06 -22.55 -15.25
CA ILE A 80 39.53 -22.18 -13.94
C ILE A 80 38.90 -23.42 -13.32
N ASP A 81 39.44 -23.88 -12.19
CA ASP A 81 38.84 -24.95 -11.41
C ASP A 81 37.61 -24.41 -10.65
N VAL A 82 36.42 -24.84 -11.06
CA VAL A 82 35.13 -24.43 -10.48
C VAL A 82 34.95 -25.07 -9.09
N GLY A 83 35.67 -26.16 -8.81
CA GLY A 83 35.70 -26.80 -7.50
C GLY A 83 36.51 -26.04 -6.45
N ASN A 84 37.33 -25.07 -6.86
CA ASN A 84 38.12 -24.25 -5.94
C ASN A 84 37.22 -23.31 -5.13
N PHE A 85 37.25 -23.50 -3.82
CA PHE A 85 36.44 -22.75 -2.86
C PHE A 85 36.62 -21.22 -2.98
N TYR A 86 37.84 -20.71 -3.14
CA TYR A 86 38.10 -19.27 -3.19
C TYR A 86 37.56 -18.64 -4.47
N ILE A 87 37.67 -19.35 -5.59
CA ILE A 87 37.09 -18.91 -6.87
C ILE A 87 35.57 -18.85 -6.75
N LEU A 88 34.96 -19.90 -6.18
CA LEU A 88 33.52 -19.97 -5.97
C LEU A 88 33.02 -18.84 -5.07
N TRP A 89 33.71 -18.60 -3.96
CA TRP A 89 33.41 -17.52 -3.03
C TRP A 89 33.50 -16.15 -3.70
N LEU A 90 34.57 -15.91 -4.44
CA LEU A 90 34.75 -14.68 -5.22
C LEU A 90 33.63 -14.50 -6.26
N VAL A 91 33.27 -15.55 -7.01
CA VAL A 91 32.18 -15.51 -7.99
C VAL A 91 30.84 -15.22 -7.32
N THR A 92 30.55 -15.81 -6.16
CA THR A 92 29.32 -15.51 -5.42
C THR A 92 29.26 -14.07 -4.94
N ILE A 93 30.36 -13.51 -4.44
CA ILE A 93 30.44 -12.09 -4.04
C ILE A 93 30.22 -11.19 -5.25
N LEU A 94 30.92 -11.44 -6.36
CA LEU A 94 30.81 -10.63 -7.57
C LEU A 94 29.39 -10.70 -8.18
N GLY A 95 28.78 -11.89 -8.19
CA GLY A 95 27.40 -12.08 -8.63
C GLY A 95 26.39 -11.33 -7.75
N ALA A 96 26.54 -11.42 -6.44
CA ALA A 96 25.69 -10.68 -5.50
C ALA A 96 25.87 -9.17 -5.63
N LEU A 97 27.11 -8.69 -5.81
CA LEU A 97 27.42 -7.29 -6.04
C LEU A 97 26.79 -6.78 -7.33
N PHE A 98 26.88 -7.55 -8.42
CA PHE A 98 26.27 -7.23 -9.70
C PHE A 98 24.74 -7.13 -9.60
N LEU A 99 24.09 -8.11 -8.96
CA LEU A 99 22.65 -8.07 -8.72
C LEU A 99 22.25 -6.85 -7.88
N PHE A 100 23.01 -6.55 -6.82
CA PHE A 100 22.78 -5.37 -5.99
C PHE A 100 22.92 -4.07 -6.79
N SER A 101 23.92 -3.96 -7.67
CA SER A 101 24.07 -2.80 -8.56
C SER A 101 22.89 -2.63 -9.51
N ILE A 102 22.38 -3.72 -10.10
CA ILE A 102 21.18 -3.68 -10.96
C ILE A 102 19.96 -3.21 -10.18
N THR A 103 19.67 -3.81 -9.02
CA THR A 103 18.48 -3.44 -8.23
C THR A 103 18.58 -2.01 -7.70
N PHE A 104 19.79 -1.55 -7.37
CA PHE A 104 20.05 -0.16 -7.01
C PHE A 104 19.72 0.80 -8.17
N LEU A 105 20.14 0.47 -9.39
CA LEU A 105 19.82 1.27 -10.59
C LEU A 105 18.31 1.29 -10.84
N ILE A 106 17.64 0.14 -10.77
CA ILE A 106 16.17 0.04 -10.91
C ILE A 106 15.46 0.92 -9.88
N LYS A 107 15.85 0.81 -8.60
CA LYS A 107 15.32 1.66 -7.52
C LYS A 107 15.56 3.14 -7.78
N LYS A 108 16.74 3.51 -8.28
CA LYS A 108 17.08 4.90 -8.64
C LYS A 108 16.21 5.42 -9.78
N ILE A 109 15.98 4.61 -10.82
CA ILE A 109 15.10 4.95 -11.95
C ILE A 109 13.66 5.16 -11.46
N TYR A 110 13.12 4.22 -10.68
CA TYR A 110 11.77 4.35 -10.14
C TYR A 110 11.63 5.56 -9.23
N LYS A 111 12.61 5.83 -8.36
CA LYS A 111 12.61 7.04 -7.52
C LYS A 111 12.67 8.33 -8.34
N ALA A 112 13.40 8.34 -9.45
CA ALA A 112 13.46 9.49 -10.35
C ALA A 112 12.15 9.69 -11.12
N ARG A 113 11.51 8.60 -11.56
CA ARG A 113 10.18 8.63 -12.19
C ARG A 113 9.10 9.08 -11.22
N ASP A 114 9.08 8.52 -10.02
CA ASP A 114 8.16 8.91 -8.95
C ASP A 114 8.20 10.42 -8.73
N LYS A 115 9.39 10.99 -8.48
CA LYS A 115 9.55 12.45 -8.34
C LYS A 115 9.01 13.31 -9.49
N ARG A 116 8.90 12.79 -10.71
CA ARG A 116 8.43 13.53 -11.90
C ARG A 116 6.97 13.26 -12.22
N CYS A 117 6.51 12.05 -11.95
CA CYS A 117 5.23 11.53 -12.43
C CYS A 117 4.24 11.26 -11.30
N SER A 118 4.63 11.47 -10.03
CA SER A 118 3.77 11.24 -8.88
C SER A 118 3.39 12.54 -8.17
N VAL A 119 2.16 12.55 -7.67
CA VAL A 119 1.67 13.59 -6.77
C VAL A 119 2.40 13.51 -5.43
N SER A 120 2.76 14.66 -4.87
CA SER A 120 3.41 14.73 -3.55
C SER A 120 2.54 14.06 -2.50
N SER A 121 3.16 13.38 -1.53
CA SER A 121 2.42 12.77 -0.41
C SER A 121 1.55 13.77 0.37
N LYS A 122 1.95 15.04 0.37
CA LYS A 122 1.19 16.15 0.99
C LYS A 122 -0.11 16.48 0.25
N ASP A 123 -0.17 16.19 -1.04
CA ASP A 123 -1.28 16.53 -1.93
C ASP A 123 -2.25 15.35 -2.12
N LEU A 124 -1.86 14.13 -1.68
CA LEU A 124 -2.70 12.93 -1.77
C LEU A 124 -4.05 13.07 -1.04
N PRO A 125 -4.14 13.62 0.20
CA PRO A 125 -5.44 13.80 0.85
C PRO A 125 -6.42 14.64 0.03
N PHE A 126 -5.94 15.71 -0.59
CA PHE A 126 -6.72 16.52 -1.50
C PHE A 126 -7.20 15.71 -2.71
N ALA A 127 -6.30 14.99 -3.38
CA ALA A 127 -6.63 14.21 -4.56
C ALA A 127 -7.65 13.10 -4.26
N TYR A 128 -7.56 12.45 -3.10
CA TYR A 128 -8.54 11.44 -2.66
C TYR A 128 -9.94 12.04 -2.46
N ILE A 129 -10.04 13.21 -1.82
CA ILE A 129 -11.34 13.89 -1.64
C ILE A 129 -11.89 14.39 -2.97
N ALA A 130 -11.06 15.00 -3.82
CA ALA A 130 -11.48 15.46 -5.14
C ALA A 130 -12.03 14.31 -6.00
N THR A 131 -11.32 13.18 -6.02
CA THR A 131 -11.79 11.97 -6.73
C THR A 131 -13.08 11.43 -6.13
N THR A 132 -13.20 11.40 -4.80
CA THR A 132 -14.44 10.99 -4.12
C THR A 132 -15.63 11.85 -4.56
N ILE A 133 -15.46 13.18 -4.57
CA ILE A 133 -16.51 14.12 -4.99
C ILE A 133 -16.85 13.95 -6.48
N LYS A 134 -15.84 13.83 -7.34
CA LYS A 134 -16.00 13.61 -8.79
C LYS A 134 -16.84 12.36 -9.05
N GLU A 135 -16.53 11.25 -8.39
CA GLU A 135 -17.29 10.00 -8.53
C GLU A 135 -18.69 10.05 -7.93
N LEU A 136 -18.89 10.76 -6.81
CA LEU A 136 -20.23 10.99 -6.26
C LEU A 136 -21.09 11.85 -7.20
N ASN A 137 -20.51 12.89 -7.81
CA ASN A 137 -21.19 13.70 -8.82
C ASN A 137 -21.56 12.86 -10.06
N LEU A 138 -20.62 12.04 -10.57
CA LEU A 138 -20.89 11.11 -11.66
C LEU A 138 -22.04 10.16 -11.30
N PHE A 139 -22.02 9.60 -10.09
CA PHE A 139 -23.08 8.75 -9.58
C PHE A 139 -24.43 9.48 -9.53
N SER A 140 -24.48 10.73 -9.04
CA SER A 140 -25.73 11.51 -9.01
C SER A 140 -26.31 11.75 -10.41
N ILE A 141 -25.46 11.83 -11.44
CA ILE A 141 -25.88 12.00 -12.84
C ILE A 141 -26.33 10.68 -13.46
N ASN A 142 -25.59 9.59 -13.24
CA ASN A 142 -25.72 8.35 -14.03
C ASN A 142 -26.27 7.14 -13.25
N GLY A 143 -26.39 7.21 -11.92
CA GLY A 143 -26.84 6.13 -11.05
C GLY A 143 -25.94 4.89 -10.98
N ARG A 144 -24.70 4.94 -11.50
CA ARG A 144 -23.81 3.77 -11.61
C ARG A 144 -23.16 3.42 -10.27
N ARG A 145 -23.51 2.26 -9.72
CA ARG A 145 -22.94 1.75 -8.46
C ARG A 145 -21.41 1.63 -8.43
N GLU A 146 -20.78 1.50 -9.60
CA GLU A 146 -19.32 1.46 -9.72
C GLU A 146 -18.68 2.75 -9.22
N SER A 147 -19.16 3.93 -9.65
CA SER A 147 -18.68 5.23 -9.16
C SER A 147 -18.81 5.36 -7.65
N LEU A 148 -19.92 4.86 -7.09
CA LEU A 148 -20.13 4.84 -5.65
C LEU A 148 -19.12 3.94 -4.91
N ASN A 149 -18.72 2.80 -5.49
CA ASN A 149 -17.67 1.96 -4.93
C ASN A 149 -16.28 2.61 -5.03
N ILE A 150 -15.98 3.25 -6.16
CA ILE A 150 -14.73 4.00 -6.35
C ILE A 150 -14.64 5.14 -5.33
N ALA A 151 -15.73 5.90 -5.13
CA ALA A 151 -15.83 6.95 -4.12
C ALA A 151 -15.55 6.42 -2.71
N LYS A 152 -16.14 5.27 -2.32
CA LYS A 152 -15.85 4.64 -1.02
C LYS A 152 -14.38 4.27 -0.86
N ASP A 153 -13.77 3.69 -1.90
CA ASP A 153 -12.38 3.26 -1.85
C ASP A 153 -11.43 4.45 -1.68
N TYR A 154 -11.68 5.56 -2.38
CA TYR A 154 -10.89 6.78 -2.23
C TYR A 154 -11.14 7.51 -0.92
N LEU A 155 -12.38 7.56 -0.43
CA LEU A 155 -12.69 8.09 0.89
C LEU A 155 -11.95 7.30 2.00
N LYS A 156 -11.90 5.98 1.88
CA LYS A 156 -11.12 5.12 2.78
C LYS A 156 -9.62 5.38 2.71
N LYS A 157 -9.08 5.68 1.53
CA LYS A 157 -7.67 6.10 1.38
C LYS A 157 -7.44 7.47 2.01
N TYR A 158 -8.39 8.40 1.89
CA TYR A 158 -8.34 9.68 2.59
C TYR A 158 -8.23 9.48 4.11
N TYR A 159 -9.09 8.65 4.72
CA TYR A 159 -9.04 8.38 6.16
C TYR A 159 -7.67 7.89 6.64
N LYS A 160 -7.01 7.04 5.85
CA LYS A 160 -5.69 6.49 6.20
C LYS A 160 -4.56 7.51 6.08
N ASN A 161 -4.69 8.51 5.21
CA ASN A 161 -3.62 9.45 4.88
C ASN A 161 -3.87 10.87 5.43
N SER A 162 -5.06 11.14 5.97
CA SER A 162 -5.39 12.42 6.60
C SER A 162 -4.84 12.48 8.01
N GLU A 163 -3.93 13.42 8.22
CA GLU A 163 -3.30 13.71 9.50
C GLU A 163 -4.35 14.02 10.59
N ALA A 164 -5.33 14.88 10.28
CA ALA A 164 -6.39 15.27 11.20
C ALA A 164 -7.23 14.07 11.68
N TYR A 165 -7.49 13.11 10.80
CA TYR A 165 -8.27 11.92 11.13
C TYR A 165 -7.44 10.90 11.92
N SER A 166 -6.19 10.67 11.51
CA SER A 166 -5.28 9.72 12.18
C SER A 166 -5.04 10.06 13.67
N THR A 167 -4.90 11.35 13.99
CA THR A 167 -4.77 11.82 15.37
C THR A 167 -6.06 11.57 16.15
N SER A 168 -7.23 11.87 15.59
CA SER A 168 -8.51 11.71 16.31
C SER A 168 -8.85 10.25 16.69
N ILE A 169 -8.54 9.26 15.84
CA ILE A 169 -8.84 7.84 16.13
C ILE A 169 -7.89 7.23 17.16
N GLN A 170 -6.60 7.55 17.10
CA GLN A 170 -5.61 6.98 18.02
C GLN A 170 -5.88 7.36 19.48
N ASN A 171 -6.70 8.39 19.68
CA ASN A 171 -6.84 9.09 20.93
C ASN A 171 -8.13 8.75 21.71
N GLN A 172 -8.73 7.57 21.49
CA GLN A 172 -9.81 7.06 22.34
C GLN A 172 -9.32 6.64 23.75
N SER A 173 -8.00 6.59 23.99
CA SER A 173 -7.40 6.29 25.29
C SER A 173 -6.86 7.56 25.98
N SER A 174 -7.33 7.82 27.19
CA SER A 174 -6.93 8.85 28.17
C SER A 174 -5.59 9.57 27.92
N TYR A 175 -5.61 10.88 27.69
CA TYR A 175 -4.42 11.67 27.39
C TYR A 175 -3.60 12.06 28.63
N LEU A 176 -2.26 12.02 28.48
CA LEU A 176 -1.33 12.81 29.30
C LEU A 176 -1.20 14.26 28.73
N PRO A 177 -1.08 15.30 29.58
CA PRO A 177 -0.96 16.71 29.16
C PRO A 177 0.18 17.02 28.17
N ALA A 178 1.27 16.26 28.19
CA ALA A 178 2.43 16.47 27.32
C ALA A 178 2.17 16.10 25.85
N GLU A 179 1.34 15.09 25.58
CA GLU A 179 0.94 14.70 24.23
C GLU A 179 -0.03 15.73 23.63
N LEU A 180 -0.94 16.26 24.45
CA LEU A 180 -1.84 17.34 24.05
C LEU A 180 -1.07 18.61 23.63
N ALA A 181 0.00 18.96 24.36
CA ALA A 181 0.85 20.11 24.04
C ALA A 181 1.66 19.94 22.74
N LYS A 182 2.01 18.69 22.38
CA LYS A 182 2.64 18.39 21.10
C LYS A 182 1.61 18.44 19.97
N MET A 183 0.39 17.95 20.21
CA MET A 183 -0.69 17.96 19.24
C MET A 183 -1.21 19.37 18.92
N THR A 184 -1.27 20.28 19.90
CA THR A 184 -1.63 21.70 19.68
C THR A 184 -0.62 22.44 18.81
N LYS A 185 0.64 22.04 18.83
CA LYS A 185 1.70 22.63 17.97
C LYS A 185 1.50 22.27 16.50
N ASP A 186 1.04 21.05 16.24
CA ASP A 186 0.89 20.51 14.88
C ASP A 186 -0.53 20.72 14.31
N ASN A 187 -1.55 20.90 15.16
CA ASN A 187 -2.94 21.05 14.76
C ASN A 187 -3.54 22.38 15.24
N PHE A 188 -3.77 23.30 14.30
CA PHE A 188 -4.32 24.64 14.58
C PHE A 188 -5.70 24.63 15.26
N TRP A 189 -6.45 23.52 15.14
CA TRP A 189 -7.83 23.39 15.60
C TRP A 189 -7.93 22.85 17.02
N ILE A 190 -6.84 22.39 17.63
CA ILE A 190 -6.83 21.93 19.01
C ILE A 190 -6.62 23.16 19.91
N LYS A 191 -7.67 23.53 20.63
CA LYS A 191 -7.67 24.55 21.69
C LYS A 191 -8.43 24.00 22.90
N TYR A 192 -8.25 24.59 24.07
CA TYR A 192 -9.08 24.27 25.23
C TYR A 192 -10.40 25.05 25.14
N ASP A 193 -11.22 24.75 24.12
CA ASP A 193 -12.51 25.40 23.87
C ASP A 193 -13.59 24.42 23.42
N SER A 194 -14.85 24.86 23.46
CA SER A 194 -16.01 24.08 23.00
C SER A 194 -15.98 23.80 21.49
N LEU A 195 -15.20 24.56 20.72
CA LEU A 195 -14.99 24.30 19.29
C LEU A 195 -14.18 23.03 19.07
N THR A 196 -13.23 22.74 19.95
CA THR A 196 -12.40 21.53 19.87
C THR A 196 -13.21 20.28 20.15
N GLU A 197 -14.09 20.30 21.16
CA GLU A 197 -15.01 19.19 21.43
C GLU A 197 -15.94 18.90 20.25
N LYS A 198 -16.54 19.95 19.66
CA LYS A 198 -17.36 19.83 18.44
C LYS A 198 -16.57 19.26 17.27
N THR A 199 -15.31 19.69 17.10
CA THR A 199 -14.42 19.21 16.03
C THR A 199 -14.09 17.74 16.22
N VAL A 200 -13.71 17.32 17.44
CA VAL A 200 -13.40 15.93 17.75
C VAL A 200 -14.62 15.04 17.52
N THR A 201 -15.79 15.47 17.97
CA THR A 201 -17.06 14.73 17.76
C THR A 201 -17.38 14.56 16.28
N ALA A 202 -17.19 15.62 15.47
CA ALA A 202 -17.37 15.55 14.03
C ALA A 202 -16.37 14.57 13.38
N LEU A 203 -15.09 14.66 13.72
CA LEU A 203 -14.06 13.78 13.17
C LEU A 203 -14.28 12.31 13.55
N LEU A 204 -14.65 12.02 14.80
CA LEU A 204 -14.94 10.66 15.25
C LEU A 204 -16.17 10.07 14.54
N SER A 205 -17.19 10.88 14.30
CA SER A 205 -18.42 10.44 13.62
C SER A 205 -18.34 10.49 12.09
N PHE A 206 -17.30 11.12 11.51
CA PHE A 206 -17.18 11.37 10.07
C PHE A 206 -17.26 10.09 9.23
N ASP A 207 -16.39 9.09 9.49
CA ASP A 207 -16.41 7.82 8.74
C ASP A 207 -17.76 7.13 8.86
N LEU A 208 -18.29 7.02 10.08
CA LEU A 208 -19.57 6.36 10.29
C LEU A 208 -20.71 7.08 9.55
N LYS A 209 -20.82 8.41 9.66
CA LYS A 209 -21.94 9.18 9.08
C LYS A 209 -21.86 9.29 7.56
N ILE A 210 -20.67 9.44 6.99
CA ILE A 210 -20.49 9.63 5.55
C ILE A 210 -20.37 8.29 4.82
N SER A 211 -19.54 7.36 5.30
CA SER A 211 -19.42 6.04 4.66
C SER A 211 -20.75 5.30 4.68
N THR A 212 -21.54 5.37 5.76
CA THR A 212 -22.87 4.73 5.80
C THR A 212 -23.85 5.34 4.80
N ARG A 213 -23.82 6.67 4.59
CA ARG A 213 -24.65 7.35 3.58
C ARG A 213 -24.29 6.94 2.17
N ILE A 214 -23.00 6.90 1.86
CA ILE A 214 -22.51 6.40 0.58
C ILE A 214 -22.86 4.91 0.43
N GLU A 215 -22.72 4.09 1.48
CA GLU A 215 -23.10 2.67 1.47
C GLU A 215 -24.57 2.44 1.16
N GLN A 216 -25.45 3.21 1.78
CA GLN A 216 -26.89 3.08 1.62
C GLN A 216 -27.48 3.87 0.45
N ASN A 217 -26.65 4.60 -0.30
CA ASN A 217 -27.10 5.53 -1.33
C ASN A 217 -28.17 6.53 -0.80
N LYS A 218 -27.88 7.17 0.33
CA LYS A 218 -28.79 8.12 0.99
C LYS A 218 -28.13 9.48 1.11
N GLU A 219 -28.89 10.53 0.82
CA GLU A 219 -28.49 11.92 1.05
C GLU A 219 -27.13 12.27 0.40
N ILE A 220 -26.87 11.75 -0.81
CA ILE A 220 -25.58 11.91 -1.51
C ILE A 220 -25.25 13.40 -1.73
N ASP A 221 -26.25 14.24 -1.98
CA ASP A 221 -26.06 15.68 -2.15
C ASP A 221 -25.54 16.36 -0.86
N LEU A 222 -26.01 15.91 0.32
CA LEU A 222 -25.50 16.42 1.60
C LEU A 222 -24.05 15.98 1.81
N VAL A 223 -23.73 14.73 1.46
CA VAL A 223 -22.36 14.22 1.50
C VAL A 223 -21.44 15.06 0.61
N ILE A 224 -21.84 15.32 -0.63
CA ILE A 224 -21.06 16.14 -1.58
C ILE A 224 -20.86 17.55 -1.01
N ASN A 225 -21.91 18.20 -0.49
CA ASN A 225 -21.80 19.54 0.07
C ASN A 225 -20.80 19.63 1.24
N SER A 226 -20.78 18.62 2.11
CA SER A 226 -19.82 18.51 3.21
C SER A 226 -18.41 18.23 2.73
N LEU A 227 -18.25 17.28 1.81
CA LEU A 227 -16.94 17.00 1.22
C LEU A 227 -16.37 18.19 0.46
N ASN A 228 -17.21 19.06 -0.14
CA ASN A 228 -16.75 20.30 -0.77
C ASN A 228 -16.09 21.27 0.21
N ASN A 229 -16.60 21.39 1.44
CA ASN A 229 -15.92 22.21 2.46
C ASN A 229 -14.55 21.61 2.84
N LEU A 230 -14.48 20.28 2.92
CA LEU A 230 -13.24 19.56 3.18
C LEU A 230 -12.23 19.67 2.02
N LEU A 231 -12.72 19.62 0.78
CA LEU A 231 -11.93 19.82 -0.44
C LEU A 231 -11.26 21.19 -0.44
N ILE A 232 -12.02 22.24 -0.13
CA ILE A 232 -11.50 23.61 -0.04
C ILE A 232 -10.45 23.71 1.07
N TYR A 233 -10.70 23.10 2.23
CA TYR A 233 -9.72 23.05 3.31
C TYR A 233 -8.39 22.43 2.87
N GLU A 234 -8.42 21.26 2.22
CA GLU A 234 -7.21 20.57 1.73
C GLU A 234 -6.54 21.36 0.59
N TYR A 235 -7.33 21.95 -0.32
CA TYR A 235 -6.81 22.81 -1.39
C TYR A 235 -6.02 24.00 -0.84
N ILE A 236 -6.57 24.71 0.15
CA ILE A 236 -5.91 25.85 0.78
C ILE A 236 -4.66 25.40 1.56
N LYS A 237 -4.69 24.20 2.17
CA LYS A 237 -3.54 23.61 2.87
C LYS A 237 -2.34 23.42 1.92
N ILE A 238 -2.59 23.04 0.66
CA ILE A 238 -1.57 22.85 -0.38
C ILE A 238 -1.10 24.20 -0.94
N LYS A 239 -2.03 25.06 -1.34
CA LYS A 239 -1.75 26.34 -2.03
C LYS A 239 -1.68 27.53 -1.06
N LYS A 240 -0.95 27.38 0.06
CA LYS A 240 -0.88 28.32 1.20
C LYS A 240 -0.80 29.83 0.86
N ASN A 241 -0.18 30.20 -0.27
CA ASN A 241 0.05 31.61 -0.65
C ASN A 241 -0.72 32.08 -1.90
N ASN A 242 -1.34 31.18 -2.66
CA ASN A 242 -2.02 31.53 -3.93
C ASN A 242 -3.53 31.29 -3.89
N ALA A 243 -4.04 30.46 -2.97
CA ALA A 243 -5.46 30.14 -2.90
C ALA A 243 -6.34 31.39 -2.68
N ALA A 244 -5.88 32.33 -1.84
CA ALA A 244 -6.60 33.56 -1.53
C ALA A 244 -6.27 34.76 -2.45
N LYS A 245 -5.27 34.64 -3.34
CA LYS A 245 -4.93 35.73 -4.27
C LYS A 245 -6.09 35.93 -5.25
N GLY A 246 -6.61 37.16 -5.30
CA GLY A 246 -7.74 37.54 -6.13
C GLY A 246 -9.12 37.37 -5.47
N LEU A 247 -9.21 36.80 -4.26
CA LEU A 247 -10.46 36.79 -3.50
C LEU A 247 -10.58 38.12 -2.73
N THR A 248 -11.65 38.88 -2.97
CA THR A 248 -11.95 40.20 -2.38
C THR A 248 -12.40 40.12 -0.92
N THR A 249 -11.91 39.15 -0.15
CA THR A 249 -12.49 38.80 1.16
C THR A 249 -11.80 39.47 2.34
N GLY A 250 -10.65 40.12 2.15
CA GLY A 250 -9.87 40.76 3.24
C GLY A 250 -9.38 39.79 4.33
N GLN A 251 -9.75 38.52 4.26
CA GLN A 251 -9.39 37.48 5.22
C GLN A 251 -8.03 36.86 4.86
N SER A 252 -7.25 36.53 5.87
CA SER A 252 -6.01 35.76 5.66
C SER A 252 -6.34 34.33 5.16
N THR A 253 -5.48 33.77 4.32
CA THR A 253 -5.60 32.38 3.83
C THR A 253 -5.77 31.36 4.97
N ILE A 254 -5.17 31.63 6.14
CA ILE A 254 -5.25 30.78 7.33
C ILE A 254 -6.66 30.81 7.93
N GLN A 255 -7.26 31.99 8.08
CA GLN A 255 -8.64 32.14 8.58
C GLN A 255 -9.65 31.49 7.64
N LEU A 256 -9.44 31.64 6.33
CA LEU A 256 -10.28 31.02 5.32
C LEU A 256 -10.19 29.49 5.38
N ARG A 257 -8.97 28.94 5.54
CA ARG A 257 -8.77 27.50 5.76
C ARG A 257 -9.52 27.00 7.00
N GLN A 258 -9.39 27.73 8.11
CA GLN A 258 -10.03 27.40 9.38
C GLN A 258 -11.56 27.41 9.26
N SER A 259 -12.13 28.41 8.60
CA SER A 259 -13.57 28.55 8.50
C SER A 259 -14.22 27.42 7.70
N PHE A 260 -13.60 26.98 6.59
CA PHE A 260 -14.11 25.84 5.82
C PHE A 260 -13.97 24.52 6.57
N PHE A 261 -12.91 24.35 7.35
CA PHE A 261 -12.76 23.18 8.22
C PHE A 261 -13.83 23.12 9.32
N TYR A 262 -14.12 24.25 9.98
CA TYR A 262 -15.16 24.30 11.01
C TYR A 262 -16.56 24.10 10.42
N LYS A 263 -16.85 24.69 9.25
CA LYS A 263 -18.11 24.42 8.53
C LYS A 263 -18.28 22.95 8.20
N PHE A 264 -17.23 22.29 7.74
CA PHE A 264 -17.25 20.85 7.52
C PHE A 264 -17.64 20.11 8.82
N CYS A 265 -17.01 20.46 9.95
CA CYS A 265 -17.34 19.84 11.24
C CYS A 265 -18.78 20.11 11.68
N GLU A 266 -19.28 21.32 11.50
CA GLU A 266 -20.67 21.69 11.79
C GLU A 266 -21.66 20.88 10.96
N GLU A 267 -21.42 20.75 9.65
CA GLU A 267 -22.28 19.96 8.76
C GLU A 267 -22.26 18.47 9.13
N ILE A 268 -21.09 17.90 9.45
CA ILE A 268 -21.01 16.49 9.92
C ILE A 268 -21.74 16.28 11.24
N ASN A 269 -21.66 17.23 12.16
CA ASN A 269 -22.40 17.15 13.43
C ASN A 269 -23.91 17.28 13.20
N ALA A 270 -24.34 18.12 12.26
CA ALA A 270 -25.75 18.30 11.90
C ALA A 270 -26.37 17.08 11.21
N LEU A 271 -25.57 16.23 10.55
CA LEU A 271 -26.05 14.99 9.96
C LEU A 271 -26.57 14.03 11.04
N THR A 272 -27.81 13.56 10.88
CA THR A 272 -28.39 12.53 11.74
C THR A 272 -27.68 11.20 11.56
N GLU A 273 -27.67 10.37 12.60
CA GLU A 273 -27.18 9.00 12.48
C GLU A 273 -28.19 8.17 11.70
N ILE A 274 -27.77 7.68 10.52
CA ILE A 274 -28.55 6.70 9.78
C ILE A 274 -28.25 5.35 10.40
N GLN A 275 -29.29 4.66 10.89
CA GLN A 275 -29.13 3.29 11.35
C GLN A 275 -28.50 2.48 10.22
N ARG A 276 -27.31 1.92 10.48
CA ARG A 276 -26.80 0.85 9.62
C ARG A 276 -27.90 -0.21 9.63
N PRO A 277 -28.39 -0.69 8.47
CA PRO A 277 -29.18 -1.92 8.48
C PRO A 277 -28.37 -2.89 9.33
N GLN A 278 -29.03 -3.55 10.29
CA GLN A 278 -28.44 -4.66 10.99
C GLN A 278 -28.19 -5.76 9.95
N GLU A 279 -27.17 -5.56 9.12
CA GLU A 279 -26.49 -6.66 8.47
C GLU A 279 -26.07 -7.53 9.65
N ALA A 280 -26.69 -8.71 9.73
CA ALA A 280 -26.32 -9.75 10.68
C ALA A 280 -24.81 -9.73 10.76
N ARG A 281 -24.27 -9.28 11.92
CA ARG A 281 -22.86 -8.92 12.12
C ARG A 281 -22.06 -9.84 11.21
N PRO A 282 -21.37 -9.36 10.16
CA PRO A 282 -20.50 -10.24 9.41
C PRO A 282 -19.54 -10.77 10.47
N THR A 283 -19.77 -12.02 10.88
CA THR A 283 -18.99 -12.73 11.87
C THR A 283 -17.58 -12.48 11.40
N LYS A 284 -16.80 -11.72 12.18
CA LYS A 284 -15.43 -11.31 11.83
C LYS A 284 -14.87 -12.51 11.08
N PRO A 285 -14.61 -12.40 9.76
CA PRO A 285 -14.28 -13.57 8.98
C PRO A 285 -13.20 -14.27 9.79
N PRO A 286 -13.43 -15.53 10.23
CA PRO A 286 -12.47 -16.20 11.09
C PRO A 286 -11.10 -16.03 10.44
N PHE A 287 -10.03 -15.94 11.22
CA PHE A 287 -8.70 -15.65 10.67
C PHE A 287 -8.40 -16.46 9.39
N SER A 288 -8.94 -17.68 9.30
CA SER A 288 -9.07 -18.49 8.08
C SER A 288 -9.63 -17.77 6.85
N LYS A 289 -10.75 -17.04 6.89
CA LYS A 289 -11.31 -16.28 5.76
C LYS A 289 -10.44 -15.09 5.32
N LYS A 290 -9.70 -14.43 6.22
CA LYS A 290 -8.71 -13.41 5.83
C LYS A 290 -7.49 -14.02 5.17
N ILE A 291 -7.03 -15.16 5.68
CA ILE A 291 -6.02 -15.99 5.02
C ILE A 291 -6.53 -16.43 3.65
N ILE A 292 -7.76 -16.95 3.54
CA ILE A 292 -8.37 -17.39 2.27
C ILE A 292 -8.49 -16.23 1.28
N ALA A 293 -8.82 -15.01 1.72
CA ALA A 293 -8.88 -13.84 0.86
C ALA A 293 -7.49 -13.32 0.43
N ALA A 294 -6.45 -13.50 1.25
CA ALA A 294 -5.07 -13.25 0.86
C ALA A 294 -4.59 -14.34 -0.12
N PHE A 295 -4.90 -15.61 0.17
CA PHE A 295 -4.61 -16.76 -0.67
C PHE A 295 -5.34 -16.66 -2.01
N SER A 296 -6.56 -16.14 -2.08
CA SER A 296 -7.28 -15.98 -3.35
C SER A 296 -6.60 -14.98 -4.29
N LYS A 297 -5.97 -13.93 -3.76
CA LYS A 297 -5.15 -13.00 -4.55
C LYS A 297 -3.84 -13.64 -5.03
N ILE A 298 -3.24 -14.52 -4.23
CA ILE A 298 -2.01 -15.24 -4.60
C ILE A 298 -2.34 -16.45 -5.50
N ASN A 299 -3.58 -16.95 -5.47
CA ASN A 299 -4.03 -18.11 -6.24
C ASN A 299 -3.80 -17.93 -7.74
N GLY A 300 -3.91 -16.70 -8.26
CA GLY A 300 -3.62 -16.40 -9.67
C GLY A 300 -2.19 -16.74 -10.10
N VAL A 301 -1.23 -16.78 -9.16
CA VAL A 301 0.15 -17.19 -9.41
C VAL A 301 0.29 -18.72 -9.44
N PHE A 302 -0.54 -19.44 -8.68
CA PHE A 302 -0.60 -20.91 -8.63
C PHE A 302 -1.52 -21.54 -9.69
N THR A 303 -2.35 -20.74 -10.37
CA THR A 303 -3.25 -21.18 -11.44
C THR A 303 -2.92 -20.53 -12.79
N HIS A 304 -1.69 -20.04 -12.95
CA HIS A 304 -1.28 -19.36 -14.17
C HIS A 304 -1.34 -20.31 -15.39
N LYS A 305 -1.74 -19.79 -16.56
CA LYS A 305 -1.84 -20.57 -17.81
C LYS A 305 -0.52 -21.20 -18.25
N ILE A 306 0.59 -20.61 -17.84
CA ILE A 306 1.94 -21.09 -18.15
C ILE A 306 2.36 -22.11 -17.07
N ILE A 307 2.40 -23.38 -17.44
CA ILE A 307 2.75 -24.53 -16.57
C ILE A 307 4.05 -24.28 -15.79
N PHE A 308 5.06 -23.68 -16.44
CA PHE A 308 6.34 -23.39 -15.82
C PHE A 308 6.24 -22.39 -14.65
N ILE A 309 5.40 -21.35 -14.78
CA ILE A 309 5.18 -20.36 -13.71
C ILE A 309 4.48 -21.03 -12.52
N THR A 310 3.48 -21.87 -12.79
CA THR A 310 2.79 -22.66 -11.78
C THR A 310 3.75 -23.60 -11.05
N PHE A 311 4.62 -24.30 -11.78
CA PHE A 311 5.64 -25.18 -11.21
C PHE A 311 6.63 -24.45 -10.30
N ILE A 312 7.18 -23.33 -10.74
CA ILE A 312 8.10 -22.50 -9.92
C ILE A 312 7.39 -22.02 -8.66
N SER A 313 6.14 -21.59 -8.78
CA SER A 313 5.38 -21.03 -7.65
C SER A 313 5.12 -22.09 -6.58
N TRP A 314 4.73 -23.31 -6.98
CA TRP A 314 4.59 -24.44 -6.07
C TRP A 314 5.92 -24.87 -5.46
N THR A 315 7.01 -24.88 -6.24
CA THR A 315 8.35 -25.21 -5.74
C THR A 315 8.81 -24.21 -4.67
N PHE A 316 8.56 -22.92 -4.88
CA PHE A 316 8.89 -21.87 -3.93
C PHE A 316 8.07 -21.99 -2.64
N LEU A 317 6.75 -22.19 -2.77
CA LEU A 317 5.86 -22.37 -1.61
C LEU A 317 6.25 -23.60 -0.78
N LEU A 318 6.47 -24.74 -1.43
CA LEU A 318 6.85 -25.98 -0.75
C LEU A 318 8.23 -25.85 -0.09
N SER A 319 9.21 -25.21 -0.73
CA SER A 319 10.50 -24.90 -0.09
C SER A 319 10.32 -24.09 1.19
N LEU A 320 9.45 -23.08 1.18
CA LEU A 320 9.20 -22.21 2.33
C LEU A 320 8.55 -22.95 3.50
N ILE A 321 7.86 -24.07 3.25
CA ILE A 321 7.22 -24.91 4.27
C ILE A 321 8.18 -26.02 4.75
N PHE A 322 8.78 -26.75 3.81
CA PHE A 322 9.56 -27.95 4.12
C PHE A 322 10.92 -27.62 4.76
N ILE A 323 11.59 -26.51 4.37
CA ILE A 323 12.89 -26.14 4.93
C ILE A 323 12.77 -25.81 6.44
N PRO A 324 11.84 -24.94 6.90
CA PRO A 324 11.69 -24.68 8.34
C PRO A 324 11.25 -25.90 9.14
N VAL A 325 10.33 -26.71 8.60
CA VAL A 325 9.86 -27.94 9.27
C VAL A 325 11.01 -28.92 9.44
N LEU A 326 11.82 -29.14 8.40
CA LEU A 326 12.98 -30.00 8.51
C LEU A 326 14.00 -29.44 9.52
N PHE A 327 14.28 -28.14 9.48
CA PHE A 327 15.18 -27.50 10.44
C PHE A 327 14.70 -27.68 11.89
N MET A 328 13.40 -27.55 12.12
CA MET A 328 12.77 -27.78 13.42
C MET A 328 12.90 -29.25 13.85
N LEU A 329 12.62 -30.20 12.95
CA LEU A 329 12.77 -31.63 13.20
C LEU A 329 14.23 -32.01 13.51
N MET A 330 15.18 -31.48 12.76
CA MET A 330 16.61 -31.73 13.01
C MET A 330 17.02 -31.24 14.39
N LYS A 331 16.56 -30.05 14.81
CA LYS A 331 16.80 -29.56 16.17
C LYS A 331 16.13 -30.41 17.24
N LEU A 332 14.91 -30.86 17.01
CA LEU A 332 14.12 -31.62 17.99
C LEU A 332 14.70 -33.03 18.20
N PHE A 333 15.19 -33.67 17.13
CA PHE A 333 15.72 -35.03 17.15
C PHE A 333 17.25 -35.11 17.18
N ILE A 334 17.94 -33.96 17.23
CA ILE A 334 19.42 -33.88 17.20
C ILE A 334 19.99 -34.65 16.00
N LEU A 335 19.29 -34.57 14.86
CA LEU A 335 19.72 -35.22 13.63
C LEU A 335 20.84 -34.39 12.99
N LYS A 336 21.90 -35.07 12.54
CA LYS A 336 22.90 -34.46 11.66
C LYS A 336 22.37 -34.47 10.24
N MET A 337 22.57 -33.36 9.53
CA MET A 337 22.24 -33.27 8.11
C MET A 337 23.14 -34.24 7.33
N ASP A 338 22.53 -35.19 6.62
CA ASP A 338 23.22 -36.08 5.70
C ASP A 338 22.66 -35.91 4.27
N SER A 339 23.33 -36.52 3.29
CA SER A 339 22.90 -36.47 1.89
C SER A 339 21.53 -37.12 1.68
N THR A 340 21.17 -38.13 2.48
CA THR A 340 19.87 -38.82 2.43
C THR A 340 18.73 -37.87 2.77
N ILE A 341 18.85 -37.11 3.86
CA ILE A 341 17.87 -36.12 4.31
C ILE A 341 17.74 -35.00 3.27
N LEU A 342 18.85 -34.53 2.71
CA LEU A 342 18.84 -33.51 1.66
C LEU A 342 18.12 -33.99 0.39
N ILE A 343 18.43 -35.21 -0.07
CA ILE A 343 17.79 -35.81 -1.25
C ILE A 343 16.29 -36.02 -0.99
N GLY A 344 15.93 -36.49 0.21
CA GLY A 344 14.53 -36.65 0.62
C GLY A 344 13.77 -35.32 0.61
N LEU A 345 14.38 -34.24 1.14
CA LEU A 345 13.79 -32.90 1.15
C LEU A 345 13.55 -32.37 -0.27
N LEU A 346 14.59 -32.39 -1.10
CA LEU A 346 14.51 -31.91 -2.48
C LEU A 346 13.53 -32.76 -3.29
N GLY A 347 13.56 -34.08 -3.12
CA GLY A 347 12.64 -35.02 -3.73
C GLY A 347 11.18 -34.74 -3.36
N ALA A 348 10.89 -34.51 -2.09
CA ALA A 348 9.56 -34.19 -1.61
C ALA A 348 9.03 -32.86 -2.18
N ILE A 349 9.87 -31.81 -2.20
CA ILE A 349 9.52 -30.50 -2.77
C ILE A 349 9.23 -30.64 -4.27
N MET A 350 10.10 -31.32 -5.01
CA MET A 350 9.96 -31.50 -6.46
C MET A 350 8.75 -32.37 -6.82
N ALA A 351 8.59 -33.53 -6.18
CA ALA A 351 7.44 -34.40 -6.41
C ALA A 351 6.12 -33.70 -6.06
N GLY A 352 6.09 -32.96 -4.96
CA GLY A 352 4.95 -32.12 -4.58
C GLY A 352 4.65 -31.07 -5.65
N ALA A 353 5.66 -30.31 -6.08
CA ALA A 353 5.47 -29.25 -7.08
C ALA A 353 4.96 -29.79 -8.42
N ILE A 354 5.49 -30.93 -8.88
CA ILE A 354 4.99 -31.62 -10.08
C ILE A 354 3.53 -32.03 -9.88
N THR A 355 3.22 -32.71 -8.77
CA THR A 355 1.89 -33.22 -8.48
C THR A 355 0.86 -32.10 -8.43
N PHE A 356 1.14 -31.01 -7.72
CA PHE A 356 0.23 -29.87 -7.65
C PHE A 356 0.09 -29.17 -9.01
N THR A 357 1.18 -28.98 -9.75
CA THR A 357 1.12 -28.35 -11.08
C THR A 357 0.24 -29.15 -12.05
N VAL A 358 0.42 -30.48 -12.11
CA VAL A 358 -0.38 -31.35 -12.97
C VAL A 358 -1.85 -31.34 -12.55
N THR A 359 -2.12 -31.44 -11.25
CA THR A 359 -3.49 -31.45 -10.71
C THR A 359 -4.23 -30.14 -11.02
N TYR A 360 -3.58 -29.00 -10.83
CA TYR A 360 -4.19 -27.69 -11.09
C TYR A 360 -4.32 -27.37 -12.58
N SER A 361 -3.34 -27.78 -13.40
CA SER A 361 -3.40 -27.63 -14.87
C SER A 361 -4.56 -28.42 -15.48
N LYS A 362 -4.86 -29.62 -14.96
CA LYS A 362 -5.97 -30.45 -15.41
C LYS A 362 -7.34 -29.86 -15.05
N ASN A 363 -7.44 -29.16 -13.92
CA ASN A 363 -8.69 -28.51 -13.50
C ASN A 363 -8.96 -27.22 -14.28
N THR A 364 -7.93 -26.53 -14.79
CA THR A 364 -8.09 -25.33 -15.62
C THR A 364 -8.36 -25.63 -17.09
N SER A 365 -8.10 -26.85 -17.57
CA SER A 365 -8.47 -27.27 -18.94
C SER A 365 -9.92 -27.74 -19.09
N ASN A 366 -10.59 -28.05 -17.97
CA ASN A 366 -11.96 -28.58 -17.93
C ASN A 366 -13.03 -27.50 -17.64
N ASN A 367 -12.60 -26.25 -17.39
CA ASN A 367 -13.45 -25.06 -17.27
C ASN A 367 -13.10 -24.11 -18.40
#